data_AF-A0A1G1L6G6-F1
#
_entry.id   AF-A0A1G1L6G6-F1
#
_cell.length_a   1.000
_cell.length_b   1.000
_cell.length_c   1.000
_cell.angle_alpha   90.00
_cell.angle_beta   90.00
_cell.angle_gamma   90.00
#
_symmetry.space_group_name_H-M   'P 1'
#
loop_
_entity.id
_entity.type
_entity.pdbx_description
1 polymer ?
#
loop_
_entity_poly.entity_id
_entity_poly.type
_entity_poly.pdbx_seq_one_letter_code
_entity_poly.pdbx_strand_id
1 'polypeptide(L)'
;MIIDTHCHLDFKDFDNDRDSVIDRAREKGVVRIINVGSSIEGSRHAVELAKKYDMVHASIGIHPHEAGSVTDKIIEEIKNLAHQDKVVAIGEVGLDYYRNLSSKDSQQIVFKKFIDIAYQLKLPLIIHSREADSDMLRILKDEKDKQLTGVVHCFSGSREFLKECLDIGFYISFTCNLTFKKAEALRGVAKVAPMERVLLETDAPYLSPEGLRGKRNEPAHLTYLVDEWVKLSGLSKEDIERITTHNANELFKLNLKEQNSKIAYEIRDSLYLNITNECTNNCSFCIRAQTAFLKGHNLKLDREPTAEEILNAIGDPNRYREIVFCG
;
A
#
# COMPACT_ATOMS: atom_id res chain seq x y z
N MET A 1 -10.41 -2.34 10.02
CA MET A 1 -10.59 -1.65 8.72
C MET A 1 -9.38 -1.98 7.87
N ILE A 2 -9.56 -2.28 6.59
CA ILE A 2 -8.46 -2.56 5.67
C ILE A 2 -8.66 -1.86 4.32
N ILE A 3 -7.58 -1.64 3.60
CA ILE A 3 -7.58 -1.05 2.26
C ILE A 3 -6.97 -2.06 1.30
N ASP A 4 -7.67 -2.34 0.21
CA ASP A 4 -7.11 -3.08 -0.92
C ASP A 4 -6.40 -2.09 -1.84
N THR A 5 -5.07 -2.10 -1.85
CA THR A 5 -4.26 -1.10 -2.57
C THR A 5 -4.06 -1.42 -4.05
N HIS A 6 -4.49 -2.60 -4.52
CA HIS A 6 -4.38 -2.99 -5.93
C HIS A 6 -5.45 -4.02 -6.29
N CYS A 7 -6.42 -3.61 -7.10
CA CYS A 7 -7.47 -4.48 -7.63
C CYS A 7 -7.89 -4.02 -9.04
N HIS A 8 -8.35 -4.94 -9.88
CA HIS A 8 -8.86 -4.68 -11.23
C HIS A 8 -10.36 -5.00 -11.33
N LEU A 9 -11.20 -4.28 -10.58
CA LEU A 9 -12.66 -4.42 -10.64
C LEU A 9 -13.20 -4.03 -12.02
N ASP A 10 -12.48 -3.24 -12.81
CA ASP A 10 -12.84 -2.86 -14.18
C ASP A 10 -12.76 -4.02 -15.18
N PHE A 11 -12.16 -5.15 -14.80
CA PHE A 11 -12.10 -6.30 -15.68
C PHE A 11 -13.46 -6.97 -15.86
N LYS A 12 -13.65 -7.56 -17.05
CA LYS A 12 -14.86 -8.28 -17.45
C LYS A 12 -15.23 -9.42 -16.51
N ASP A 13 -14.24 -9.96 -15.80
CA ASP A 13 -14.40 -11.02 -14.80
C ASP A 13 -15.43 -10.63 -13.74
N PHE A 14 -15.66 -9.34 -13.49
CA PHE A 14 -16.60 -8.83 -12.49
C PHE A 14 -17.91 -8.28 -13.06
N ASP A 15 -18.12 -8.29 -14.38
CA ASP A 15 -19.27 -7.59 -15.00
C ASP A 15 -20.64 -8.04 -14.47
N ASN A 16 -20.77 -9.32 -14.12
CA ASN A 16 -22.04 -9.90 -13.69
C ASN A 16 -22.35 -9.68 -12.20
N ASP A 17 -21.37 -9.36 -11.36
CA ASP A 17 -21.54 -9.33 -9.91
C ASP A 17 -20.72 -8.28 -9.16
N ARG A 18 -20.17 -7.27 -9.86
CA ARG A 18 -19.32 -6.21 -9.30
C ARG A 18 -19.93 -5.52 -8.08
N ASP A 19 -21.21 -5.17 -8.14
CA ASP A 19 -21.93 -4.54 -7.01
C ASP A 19 -21.87 -5.45 -5.77
N SER A 20 -22.19 -6.73 -5.94
CA SER A 20 -22.13 -7.72 -4.86
C SER A 20 -20.71 -7.99 -4.35
N VAL A 21 -19.69 -7.92 -5.22
CA VAL A 21 -18.27 -8.03 -4.83
C VAL A 21 -17.87 -6.89 -3.89
N ILE A 22 -18.28 -5.66 -4.22
CA ILE A 22 -18.01 -4.47 -3.42
C ILE A 22 -18.75 -4.54 -2.08
N ASP A 23 -19.99 -5.04 -2.06
CA ASP A 23 -20.74 -5.24 -0.83
C ASP A 23 -20.07 -6.28 0.08
N ARG A 24 -19.64 -7.42 -0.46
CA ARG A 24 -18.86 -8.43 0.29
C ARG A 24 -17.57 -7.85 0.86
N ALA A 25 -16.86 -7.02 0.09
CA ALA A 25 -15.65 -6.35 0.55
C ALA A 25 -15.95 -5.45 1.77
N ARG A 26 -17.03 -4.66 1.70
CA ARG A 26 -17.48 -3.80 2.80
C ARG A 26 -17.83 -4.60 4.05
N GLU A 27 -18.57 -5.70 3.89
CA GLU A 27 -18.92 -6.61 5.00
C GLU A 27 -17.70 -7.23 5.69
N LYS A 28 -16.60 -7.42 4.95
CA LYS A 28 -15.32 -7.89 5.48
C LYS A 28 -14.41 -6.80 6.03
N GLY A 29 -14.91 -5.55 6.11
CA GLY A 29 -14.18 -4.42 6.69
C GLY A 29 -13.20 -3.75 5.73
N VAL A 30 -13.28 -4.03 4.42
CA VAL A 30 -12.56 -3.27 3.38
C VAL A 30 -13.25 -1.92 3.24
N VAL A 31 -12.54 -0.84 3.57
CA VAL A 31 -13.11 0.52 3.58
C VAL A 31 -12.76 1.33 2.34
N ARG A 32 -11.68 0.96 1.65
CA ARG A 32 -11.26 1.55 0.37
C ARG A 32 -10.67 0.47 -0.55
N ILE A 33 -10.84 0.66 -1.85
CA ILE A 33 -10.24 -0.16 -2.90
C ILE A 33 -9.61 0.79 -3.91
N ILE A 34 -8.35 0.57 -4.27
CA ILE A 34 -7.70 1.26 -5.38
C ILE A 34 -7.86 0.38 -6.62
N ASN A 35 -8.72 0.82 -7.53
CA ASN A 35 -8.90 0.18 -8.82
C ASN A 35 -7.80 0.65 -9.78
N VAL A 36 -6.99 -0.28 -10.27
CA VAL A 36 -5.80 0.03 -11.04
C VAL A 36 -6.06 -0.14 -12.54
N GLY A 37 -6.02 0.97 -13.27
CA GLY A 37 -6.08 0.97 -14.72
C GLY A 37 -4.74 0.53 -15.33
N SER A 38 -4.77 -0.49 -16.19
CA SER A 38 -3.59 -1.06 -16.85
C SER A 38 -3.48 -0.71 -18.35
N SER A 39 -4.45 0.02 -18.89
CA SER A 39 -4.49 0.56 -20.26
C SER A 39 -5.22 1.89 -20.26
N ILE A 40 -5.31 2.58 -21.41
CA ILE A 40 -6.10 3.82 -21.49
C ILE A 40 -7.59 3.54 -21.28
N GLU A 41 -8.14 2.47 -21.87
CA GLU A 41 -9.51 2.02 -21.62
C GLU A 41 -9.71 1.61 -20.15
N GLY A 42 -8.78 0.84 -19.58
CA GLY A 42 -8.82 0.44 -18.17
C GLY A 42 -8.75 1.65 -17.23
N SER A 43 -7.94 2.65 -17.55
CA SER A 43 -7.84 3.91 -16.81
C SER A 43 -9.15 4.70 -16.86
N ARG A 44 -9.82 4.77 -18.03
CA ARG A 44 -11.16 5.37 -18.12
C ARG A 44 -12.16 4.62 -17.24
N HIS A 45 -12.20 3.29 -17.32
CA HIS A 45 -13.11 2.48 -16.50
C HIS A 45 -12.83 2.62 -15.00
N ALA A 46 -11.56 2.66 -14.59
CA ALA A 46 -11.17 2.88 -13.20
C ALA A 46 -11.74 4.20 -12.66
N VAL A 47 -11.63 5.28 -13.44
CA VAL A 47 -12.22 6.59 -13.10
C VAL A 47 -13.74 6.51 -13.00
N GLU A 48 -14.42 5.85 -13.94
CA GLU A 48 -15.87 5.69 -13.89
C GLU A 48 -16.33 4.87 -12.67
N LEU A 49 -15.58 3.83 -12.29
CA LEU A 49 -15.84 3.08 -11.05
C LEU A 49 -15.65 3.96 -9.80
N ALA A 50 -14.60 4.78 -9.76
CA ALA A 50 -14.36 5.69 -8.63
C ALA A 50 -15.47 6.76 -8.49
N LYS A 51 -16.07 7.20 -9.60
CA LYS A 51 -17.27 8.05 -9.59
C LYS A 51 -18.50 7.31 -9.07
N LYS A 52 -18.68 6.04 -9.45
CA LYS A 52 -19.85 5.23 -9.07
C LYS A 52 -19.85 4.82 -7.60
N TYR A 53 -18.68 4.49 -7.03
CA TYR A 53 -18.60 3.93 -5.67
C TYR A 53 -17.71 4.78 -4.75
N ASP A 54 -18.25 5.16 -3.58
CA ASP A 54 -17.52 5.99 -2.62
C ASP A 54 -16.24 5.38 -2.07
N MET A 55 -16.21 4.05 -1.92
CA MET A 55 -15.03 3.35 -1.44
C MET A 55 -13.97 3.10 -2.52
N VAL A 56 -14.27 3.31 -3.81
CA VAL A 56 -13.33 3.03 -4.90
C VAL A 56 -12.59 4.30 -5.28
N HIS A 57 -11.27 4.19 -5.38
CA HIS A 57 -10.36 5.20 -5.91
C HIS A 57 -9.70 4.64 -7.16
N ALA A 58 -9.21 5.51 -8.04
CA ALA A 58 -8.62 5.10 -9.30
C ALA A 58 -7.10 5.33 -9.30
N SER A 59 -6.37 4.38 -9.88
CA SER A 59 -5.04 4.61 -10.42
C SER A 59 -5.13 4.56 -11.94
N ILE A 60 -4.35 5.41 -12.61
CA ILE A 60 -4.34 5.49 -14.07
C ILE A 60 -2.92 5.30 -14.61
N GLY A 61 -2.78 4.52 -15.66
CA GLY A 61 -1.47 4.12 -16.17
C GLY A 61 -1.57 3.25 -17.41
N ILE A 62 -0.40 2.86 -17.90
CA ILE A 62 -0.26 1.93 -19.02
C ILE A 62 0.74 0.85 -18.60
N HIS A 63 0.25 -0.38 -18.51
CA HIS A 63 1.03 -1.54 -18.10
C HIS A 63 2.17 -1.79 -19.11
N PRO A 64 3.34 -2.30 -18.68
CA PRO A 64 4.47 -2.60 -19.57
C PRO A 64 4.13 -3.42 -20.82
N HIS A 65 3.09 -4.26 -20.75
CA HIS A 65 2.64 -5.04 -21.91
C HIS A 65 2.17 -4.16 -23.07
N GLU A 66 1.57 -3.02 -22.78
CA GLU A 66 1.00 -2.07 -23.75
C GLU A 66 1.98 -0.95 -24.12
N ALA A 67 3.23 -0.97 -23.62
CA ALA A 67 4.19 0.12 -23.84
C ALA A 67 4.46 0.42 -25.33
N GLY A 68 4.36 -0.58 -26.21
CA GLY A 68 4.54 -0.43 -27.66
C GLY A 68 3.44 0.36 -28.37
N SER A 69 2.25 0.52 -27.77
CA SER A 69 1.12 1.23 -28.36
C SER A 69 0.97 2.68 -27.85
N VAL A 70 1.85 3.12 -26.94
CA VAL A 70 1.77 4.45 -26.32
C VAL A 70 2.07 5.55 -27.34
N THR A 71 1.13 6.48 -27.48
CA THR A 71 1.25 7.68 -28.31
C THR A 71 1.15 8.93 -27.44
N ASP A 72 1.61 10.08 -27.95
CA ASP A 72 1.48 11.34 -27.21
C ASP A 72 0.01 11.69 -26.92
N LYS A 73 -0.92 11.30 -27.79
CA LYS A 73 -2.36 11.44 -27.54
C LYS A 73 -2.83 10.66 -26.31
N ILE A 74 -2.34 9.43 -26.13
CA ILE A 74 -2.64 8.60 -24.95
C ILE A 74 -2.05 9.26 -23.69
N ILE A 75 -0.82 9.78 -23.79
CA ILE A 75 -0.17 10.48 -22.67
C ILE A 75 -0.97 11.71 -22.23
N GLU A 76 -1.42 12.55 -23.18
CA GLU A 76 -2.25 13.71 -22.85
C GLU A 76 -3.61 13.30 -22.25
N GLU A 77 -4.17 12.19 -22.72
CA GLU A 77 -5.41 11.69 -22.14
C GLU A 77 -5.25 11.18 -20.69
N ILE A 78 -4.16 10.46 -20.39
CA ILE A 78 -3.83 10.08 -19.01
C ILE A 78 -3.71 11.34 -18.13
N LYS A 79 -3.00 12.37 -18.58
CA LYS A 79 -2.88 13.62 -17.80
C LYS A 79 -4.24 14.24 -17.52
N ASN A 80 -5.15 14.25 -18.50
CA ASN A 80 -6.51 14.74 -18.31
C ASN A 80 -7.31 13.90 -17.29
N LEU A 81 -7.18 12.57 -17.35
CA LEU A 81 -7.80 11.68 -16.37
C LEU A 81 -7.24 11.92 -14.96
N ALA A 82 -5.96 12.28 -14.83
CA ALA A 82 -5.32 12.50 -13.53
C ALA A 82 -5.94 13.62 -12.71
N HIS A 83 -6.66 14.55 -13.36
CA HIS A 83 -7.36 15.65 -12.72
C HIS A 83 -8.77 15.29 -12.23
N GLN A 84 -9.23 14.06 -12.46
CA GLN A 84 -10.53 13.60 -11.98
C GLN A 84 -10.49 13.31 -10.48
N ASP A 85 -11.61 13.54 -9.80
CA ASP A 85 -11.75 13.23 -8.38
C ASP A 85 -11.46 11.75 -8.09
N LYS A 86 -10.84 11.49 -6.94
CA LYS A 86 -10.43 10.14 -6.47
C LYS A 86 -9.43 9.42 -7.38
N VAL A 87 -8.77 10.09 -8.33
CA VAL A 87 -7.53 9.58 -8.91
C VAL A 87 -6.38 9.84 -7.95
N VAL A 88 -5.73 8.76 -7.49
CA VAL A 88 -4.80 8.80 -6.35
C VAL A 88 -3.39 8.34 -6.68
N ALA A 89 -3.17 7.80 -7.87
CA ALA A 89 -1.86 7.29 -8.28
C ALA A 89 -1.69 7.23 -9.79
N ILE A 90 -0.43 7.16 -10.21
CA ILE A 90 -0.02 6.81 -11.56
C ILE A 90 0.43 5.33 -11.56
N GLY A 91 -0.32 4.50 -12.27
CA GLY A 91 -0.10 3.06 -12.36
C GLY A 91 -1.34 2.32 -12.84
N GLU A 92 -1.22 1.12 -13.36
CA GLU A 92 -0.03 0.27 -13.30
C GLU A 92 1.00 0.65 -14.37
N VAL A 93 2.25 0.88 -13.97
CA VAL A 93 3.38 1.21 -14.85
C VAL A 93 4.61 0.42 -14.41
N GLY A 94 5.62 0.28 -15.26
CA GLY A 94 6.86 -0.40 -14.86
C GLY A 94 7.42 -1.28 -15.97
N LEU A 95 7.97 -2.44 -15.61
CA LEU A 95 8.70 -3.33 -16.51
C LEU A 95 8.30 -4.80 -16.30
N ASP A 96 7.99 -5.51 -17.38
CA ASP A 96 7.77 -6.96 -17.41
C ASP A 96 8.61 -7.59 -18.53
N TYR A 97 9.74 -8.17 -18.15
CA TYR A 97 10.65 -8.87 -19.06
C TYR A 97 10.34 -10.36 -19.19
N TYR A 98 9.43 -10.88 -18.37
CA TYR A 98 9.01 -12.27 -18.41
C TYR A 98 8.02 -12.53 -19.55
N ARG A 99 6.98 -11.70 -19.67
CA ARG A 99 6.02 -11.76 -20.79
C ARG A 99 6.53 -11.05 -22.03
N ASN A 100 7.24 -9.93 -21.83
CA ASN A 100 7.93 -9.17 -22.88
C ASN A 100 7.06 -8.89 -24.12
N LEU A 101 5.78 -8.54 -23.91
CA LEU A 101 4.81 -8.25 -24.99
C LEU A 101 5.09 -6.92 -25.71
N SER A 102 5.87 -6.04 -25.06
CA SER A 102 6.49 -4.86 -25.64
C SER A 102 8.00 -4.94 -25.49
N SER A 103 8.76 -4.34 -26.40
CA SER A 103 10.23 -4.34 -26.33
C SER A 103 10.75 -3.70 -25.05
N LYS A 104 11.89 -4.15 -24.52
CA LYS A 104 12.50 -3.58 -23.31
C LYS A 104 12.71 -2.07 -23.43
N ASP A 105 13.18 -1.60 -24.58
CA ASP A 105 13.41 -0.17 -24.83
C ASP A 105 12.10 0.62 -24.77
N SER A 106 11.03 0.12 -25.39
CA SER A 106 9.70 0.72 -25.31
C SER A 106 9.21 0.79 -23.86
N GLN A 107 9.34 -0.30 -23.10
CA GLN A 107 8.94 -0.34 -21.70
C GLN A 107 9.71 0.69 -20.85
N GLN A 108 11.04 0.76 -20.99
CA GLN A 108 11.86 1.73 -20.26
C GLN A 108 11.54 3.18 -20.62
N ILE A 109 11.34 3.48 -21.92
CA ILE A 109 10.97 4.83 -22.38
C ILE A 109 9.62 5.24 -21.79
N VAL A 110 8.62 4.37 -21.88
CA VAL A 110 7.28 4.64 -21.35
C VAL A 110 7.31 4.77 -19.83
N PHE A 111 8.01 3.89 -19.12
CA PHE A 111 8.13 3.97 -17.67
C PHE A 111 8.73 5.31 -17.21
N LYS A 112 9.81 5.78 -17.87
CA LYS A 112 10.39 7.11 -17.60
C LYS A 112 9.39 8.24 -17.83
N LYS A 113 8.60 8.20 -18.91
CA LYS A 113 7.54 9.19 -19.17
C LYS A 113 6.50 9.21 -18.02
N PHE A 114 6.10 8.05 -17.51
CA PHE A 114 5.15 7.99 -16.40
C PHE A 114 5.75 8.42 -15.05
N ILE A 115 7.05 8.21 -14.83
CA ILE A 115 7.77 8.79 -13.68
C ILE A 115 7.72 10.33 -13.74
N ASP A 116 7.95 10.92 -14.92
CA ASP A 116 7.86 12.37 -15.13
C ASP A 116 6.45 12.91 -14.84
N ILE A 117 5.42 12.20 -15.33
CA ILE A 117 4.03 12.56 -15.10
C ILE A 117 3.68 12.49 -13.61
N ALA A 118 4.05 11.40 -12.93
CA ALA A 118 3.81 11.23 -11.50
C ALA A 118 4.48 12.33 -10.68
N TYR A 119 5.73 12.67 -11.02
CA TYR A 119 6.45 13.79 -10.40
C TYR A 119 5.74 15.13 -10.60
N GLN A 120 5.38 15.47 -11.84
CA GLN A 120 4.71 16.74 -12.18
C GLN A 120 3.36 16.89 -11.47
N LEU A 121 2.62 15.79 -11.36
CA LEU A 121 1.29 15.76 -10.75
C LEU A 121 1.32 15.52 -9.24
N LYS A 122 2.51 15.25 -8.67
CA LYS A 122 2.70 14.89 -7.25
C LYS A 122 1.85 13.69 -6.82
N LEU A 123 1.70 12.73 -7.72
CA LEU A 123 0.97 11.48 -7.45
C LEU A 123 1.98 10.34 -7.22
N PRO A 124 1.70 9.41 -6.30
CA PRO A 124 2.53 8.24 -6.09
C PRO A 124 2.46 7.29 -7.29
N LEU A 125 3.51 6.48 -7.47
CA LEU A 125 3.57 5.43 -8.48
C LEU A 125 3.04 4.09 -7.94
N ILE A 126 2.32 3.32 -8.77
CA ILE A 126 2.08 1.87 -8.57
C ILE A 126 2.90 1.12 -9.62
N ILE A 127 3.95 0.43 -9.17
CA ILE A 127 5.01 -0.09 -10.05
C ILE A 127 4.97 -1.59 -10.14
N HIS A 128 4.79 -2.08 -11.37
CA HIS A 128 4.98 -3.46 -11.76
C HIS A 128 6.45 -3.74 -12.06
N SER A 129 7.01 -4.78 -11.45
CA SER A 129 8.33 -5.30 -11.82
C SER A 129 8.29 -6.81 -11.90
N ARG A 130 8.64 -7.36 -13.07
CA ARG A 130 8.78 -8.80 -13.24
C ARG A 130 10.00 -9.14 -14.08
N GLU A 131 10.95 -9.83 -13.47
CA GLU A 131 12.26 -10.16 -14.04
C GLU A 131 13.02 -8.92 -14.58
N ALA A 132 12.73 -7.74 -14.02
CA ALA A 132 13.24 -6.45 -14.48
C ALA A 132 13.77 -5.56 -13.34
N ASP A 133 13.95 -6.15 -12.16
CA ASP A 133 14.27 -5.45 -10.90
C ASP A 133 15.51 -4.54 -11.02
N SER A 134 16.57 -4.99 -11.69
CA SER A 134 17.81 -4.24 -11.86
C SER A 134 17.64 -2.98 -12.71
N ASP A 135 16.92 -3.09 -13.83
CA ASP A 135 16.65 -1.94 -14.71
C ASP A 135 15.64 -0.98 -14.07
N MET A 136 14.63 -1.51 -13.38
CA MET A 136 13.68 -0.71 -12.63
C MET A 136 14.40 0.14 -11.57
N LEU A 137 15.26 -0.47 -10.74
CA LEU A 137 16.05 0.25 -9.74
C LEU A 137 16.98 1.28 -10.37
N ARG A 138 17.65 0.94 -11.48
CA ARG A 138 18.54 1.87 -12.18
C ARG A 138 17.77 3.12 -12.60
N ILE A 139 16.62 2.94 -13.25
CA ILE A 139 15.77 4.05 -13.70
C ILE A 139 15.32 4.91 -12.52
N LEU A 140 14.84 4.31 -11.43
CA LEU A 140 14.40 5.07 -10.26
C LEU A 140 15.54 5.84 -9.57
N LYS A 141 16.74 5.25 -9.52
CA LYS A 141 17.93 5.88 -8.93
C LYS A 141 18.47 7.03 -9.78
N ASP A 142 18.40 6.91 -11.10
CA ASP A 142 18.73 8.00 -12.02
C ASP A 142 17.81 9.22 -11.77
N GLU A 143 16.60 8.97 -11.27
CA GLU A 143 15.56 9.97 -10.99
C GLU A 143 15.43 10.34 -9.50
N LYS A 144 16.41 10.00 -8.67
CA LYS A 144 16.36 10.16 -7.19
C LYS A 144 16.04 11.59 -6.72
N ASP A 145 16.43 12.61 -7.49
CA ASP A 145 16.24 14.01 -7.11
C ASP A 145 14.77 14.45 -7.18
N LYS A 146 13.91 13.65 -7.83
CA LYS A 146 12.46 13.88 -7.93
C LYS A 146 11.70 13.55 -6.64
N GLN A 147 12.34 12.97 -5.62
CA GLN A 147 11.71 12.55 -4.36
C GLN A 147 10.43 11.73 -4.60
N LEU A 148 10.53 10.76 -5.50
CA LEU A 148 9.41 9.93 -5.90
C LEU A 148 8.84 9.17 -4.69
N THR A 149 7.53 8.98 -4.70
CA THR A 149 6.84 8.10 -3.75
C THR A 149 6.04 7.08 -4.53
N GLY A 150 5.82 5.90 -3.95
CA GLY A 150 5.09 4.85 -4.64
C GLY A 150 5.12 3.54 -3.90
N VAL A 151 4.59 2.52 -4.57
CA VAL A 151 4.59 1.13 -4.14
C VAL A 151 5.12 0.25 -5.26
N VAL A 152 6.02 -0.69 -4.91
CA VAL A 152 6.30 -1.84 -5.78
C VAL A 152 5.23 -2.88 -5.50
N HIS A 153 4.31 -3.04 -6.43
CA HIS A 153 3.14 -3.89 -6.19
C HIS A 153 3.45 -5.37 -6.40
N CYS A 154 2.62 -6.25 -5.83
CA CYS A 154 2.75 -7.71 -5.89
C CYS A 154 4.21 -8.20 -5.74
N PHE A 155 4.89 -7.71 -4.69
CA PHE A 155 6.34 -7.90 -4.56
C PHE A 155 6.72 -9.38 -4.55
N SER A 156 7.66 -9.77 -5.42
CA SER A 156 8.18 -11.14 -5.51
C SER A 156 9.69 -11.23 -5.68
N GLY A 157 10.43 -10.16 -5.38
CA GLY A 157 11.89 -10.10 -5.55
C GLY A 157 12.70 -10.54 -4.33
N SER A 158 14.02 -10.29 -4.37
CA SER A 158 14.96 -10.70 -3.31
C SER A 158 14.98 -9.74 -2.11
N ARG A 159 15.71 -10.11 -1.04
CA ARG A 159 15.91 -9.23 0.12
C ARG A 159 16.73 -7.99 -0.22
N GLU A 160 17.69 -8.13 -1.12
CA GLU A 160 18.52 -7.04 -1.62
C GLU A 160 17.66 -6.06 -2.39
N PHE A 161 16.80 -6.56 -3.29
CA PHE A 161 15.86 -5.73 -4.02
C PHE A 161 14.85 -5.02 -3.10
N LEU A 162 14.33 -5.72 -2.09
CA LEU A 162 13.49 -5.12 -1.04
C LEU A 162 14.20 -3.94 -0.38
N LYS A 163 15.44 -4.13 0.08
CA LYS A 163 16.22 -3.08 0.74
C LYS A 163 16.39 -1.86 -0.17
N GLU A 164 16.75 -2.08 -1.44
CA GLU A 164 16.93 -0.99 -2.40
C GLU A 164 15.64 -0.21 -2.65
N CYS A 165 14.49 -0.88 -2.72
CA CYS A 165 13.19 -0.21 -2.86
C CYS A 165 12.85 0.63 -1.61
N LEU A 166 13.15 0.11 -0.41
CA LEU A 166 12.95 0.82 0.85
C LEU A 166 13.88 2.04 0.99
N ASP A 167 15.13 1.93 0.52
CA ASP A 167 16.10 3.03 0.54
C ASP A 167 15.69 4.19 -0.39
N ILE A 168 15.00 3.90 -1.50
CA ILE A 168 14.38 4.90 -2.37
C ILE A 168 13.16 5.57 -1.68
N GLY A 169 12.60 4.94 -0.65
CA GLY A 169 11.46 5.44 0.12
C GLY A 169 10.11 4.85 -0.29
N PHE A 170 10.11 3.75 -1.07
CA PHE A 170 8.88 3.16 -1.57
C PHE A 170 8.25 2.21 -0.55
N TYR A 171 6.93 2.07 -0.67
CA TYR A 171 6.18 1.01 -0.02
C TYR A 171 6.29 -0.30 -0.82
N ILE A 172 5.96 -1.38 -0.15
CA ILE A 172 5.99 -2.74 -0.71
C ILE A 172 4.65 -3.37 -0.40
N SER A 173 3.91 -3.75 -1.42
CA SER A 173 2.67 -4.49 -1.21
C SER A 173 2.89 -5.98 -1.47
N PHE A 174 2.13 -6.78 -0.75
CA PHE A 174 2.11 -8.22 -0.91
C PHE A 174 0.68 -8.67 -1.18
N THR A 175 0.53 -9.67 -2.05
CA THR A 175 -0.77 -10.23 -2.40
C THR A 175 -1.09 -11.47 -1.57
N CYS A 176 -2.26 -12.05 -1.84
CA CYS A 176 -2.69 -13.33 -1.28
C CYS A 176 -1.76 -14.52 -1.64
N ASN A 177 -0.77 -14.34 -2.53
CA ASN A 177 0.26 -15.35 -2.80
C ASN A 177 1.13 -15.68 -1.57
N LEU A 178 1.21 -14.80 -0.57
CA LEU A 178 1.86 -15.06 0.71
C LEU A 178 1.26 -16.25 1.46
N THR A 179 -0.03 -16.50 1.24
CA THR A 179 -0.75 -17.62 1.87
C THR A 179 -0.40 -18.98 1.24
N PHE A 180 0.25 -19.01 0.07
CA PHE A 180 0.46 -20.25 -0.68
C PHE A 180 1.43 -21.17 0.05
N LYS A 181 1.13 -22.48 0.07
CA LYS A 181 1.99 -23.47 0.76
C LYS A 181 3.46 -23.42 0.34
N LYS A 182 3.75 -23.13 -0.93
CA LYS A 182 5.12 -23.09 -1.49
C LYS A 182 5.82 -21.73 -1.39
N ALA A 183 5.17 -20.70 -0.83
CA ALA A 183 5.69 -19.34 -0.80
C ALA A 183 6.69 -19.06 0.36
N GLU A 184 7.46 -20.07 0.81
CA GLU A 184 8.40 -19.92 1.93
C GLU A 184 9.46 -18.84 1.69
N ALA A 185 10.02 -18.79 0.48
CA ALA A 185 11.00 -17.76 0.12
C ALA A 185 10.39 -16.35 0.21
N LEU A 186 9.17 -16.17 -0.31
CA LEU A 186 8.46 -14.90 -0.26
C LEU A 186 8.13 -14.50 1.19
N ARG A 187 7.62 -15.44 2.01
CA ARG A 187 7.42 -15.22 3.45
C ARG A 187 8.72 -14.83 4.15
N GLY A 188 9.84 -15.43 3.75
CA GLY A 188 11.18 -15.11 4.26
C GLY A 188 11.64 -13.68 3.94
N VAL A 189 11.16 -13.09 2.84
CA VAL A 189 11.40 -11.68 2.48
C VAL A 189 10.39 -10.77 3.19
N ALA A 190 9.11 -11.13 3.21
CA ALA A 190 8.06 -10.37 3.89
C ALA A 190 8.37 -10.15 5.39
N LYS A 191 8.92 -11.15 6.08
CA LYS A 191 9.31 -11.05 7.50
C LYS A 191 10.36 -9.98 7.82
N VAL A 192 11.18 -9.61 6.83
CA VAL A 192 12.22 -8.59 7.02
C VAL A 192 11.78 -7.21 6.53
N ALA A 193 10.61 -7.10 5.89
CA ALA A 193 10.03 -5.81 5.50
C ALA A 193 9.52 -5.07 6.75
N PRO A 194 9.89 -3.78 6.95
CA PRO A 194 9.31 -2.98 8.01
C PRO A 194 7.80 -2.83 7.81
N MET A 195 6.99 -3.17 8.81
CA MET A 195 5.52 -3.13 8.69
C MET A 195 4.98 -1.73 8.33
N GLU A 196 5.70 -0.67 8.69
CA GLU A 196 5.43 0.73 8.34
C GLU A 196 5.61 1.04 6.84
N ARG A 197 6.16 0.10 6.07
CA ARG A 197 6.33 0.17 4.62
C ARG A 197 5.56 -0.92 3.87
N VAL A 198 4.76 -1.72 4.58
CA VAL A 198 3.96 -2.79 4.00
C VAL A 198 2.55 -2.29 3.66
N LEU A 199 2.07 -2.64 2.47
CA LEU A 199 0.68 -2.48 2.04
C LEU A 199 0.04 -3.84 1.76
N LEU A 200 -1.28 -3.89 1.83
CA LEU A 200 -2.06 -5.09 1.53
C LEU A 200 -2.78 -4.91 0.19
N GLU A 201 -2.79 -5.97 -0.61
CA GLU A 201 -3.54 -5.99 -1.86
C GLU A 201 -4.05 -7.38 -2.20
N THR A 202 -5.07 -7.44 -3.05
CA THR A 202 -5.55 -8.71 -3.60
C THR A 202 -4.98 -9.01 -4.98
N ASP A 203 -4.71 -7.99 -5.79
CA ASP A 203 -4.48 -8.11 -7.23
C ASP A 203 -5.65 -8.84 -7.94
N ALA A 204 -6.86 -8.72 -7.38
CA ALA A 204 -8.02 -9.41 -7.91
C ALA A 204 -8.35 -8.93 -9.34
N PRO A 205 -8.69 -9.83 -10.28
CA PRO A 205 -9.18 -11.19 -10.07
C PRO A 205 -8.11 -12.28 -9.88
N TYR A 206 -6.82 -11.93 -9.89
CA TYR A 206 -5.71 -12.86 -9.81
C TYR A 206 -5.35 -13.24 -8.37
N LEU A 207 -4.47 -14.25 -8.23
CA LEU A 207 -3.78 -14.60 -6.99
C LEU A 207 -4.67 -14.95 -5.78
N SER A 208 -5.83 -15.58 -6.02
CA SER A 208 -6.71 -16.08 -4.95
C SER A 208 -5.97 -16.83 -3.85
N PRO A 209 -6.28 -16.59 -2.57
CA PRO A 209 -5.55 -17.16 -1.45
C PRO A 209 -5.60 -18.69 -1.41
N GLU A 210 -4.70 -19.27 -0.63
CA GLU A 210 -4.69 -20.70 -0.34
C GLU A 210 -6.05 -21.15 0.20
N GLY A 211 -6.54 -22.30 -0.28
CA GLY A 211 -7.91 -22.78 -0.03
C GLY A 211 -8.97 -22.29 -1.05
N LEU A 212 -8.70 -21.20 -1.76
CA LEU A 212 -9.56 -20.66 -2.83
C LEU A 212 -8.87 -20.61 -4.20
N ARG A 213 -7.67 -21.19 -4.32
CA ARG A 213 -6.95 -21.22 -5.60
C ARG A 213 -7.79 -21.89 -6.70
N GLY A 214 -7.69 -21.34 -7.91
CA GLY A 214 -8.49 -21.77 -9.07
C GLY A 214 -9.87 -21.13 -9.13
N LYS A 215 -10.30 -20.40 -8.09
CA LYS A 215 -11.46 -19.50 -8.14
C LYS A 215 -10.99 -18.06 -8.40
N ARG A 216 -11.90 -17.18 -8.84
CA ARG A 216 -11.65 -15.74 -8.99
C ARG A 216 -11.36 -15.11 -7.63
N ASN A 217 -10.35 -14.24 -7.55
CA ASN A 217 -10.06 -13.48 -6.35
C ASN A 217 -11.01 -12.27 -6.23
N GLU A 218 -11.12 -11.69 -5.04
CA GLU A 218 -11.89 -10.47 -4.82
C GLU A 218 -11.40 -9.72 -3.58
N PRO A 219 -11.67 -8.41 -3.45
CA PRO A 219 -11.19 -7.58 -2.33
C PRO A 219 -11.55 -8.12 -0.94
N ALA A 220 -12.69 -8.82 -0.81
CA ALA A 220 -13.11 -9.45 0.44
C ALA A 220 -12.10 -10.50 0.96
N HIS A 221 -11.28 -11.07 0.06
CA HIS A 221 -10.27 -12.06 0.43
C HIS A 221 -9.02 -11.45 1.09
N LEU A 222 -8.92 -10.12 1.16
CA LEU A 222 -7.83 -9.45 1.86
C LEU A 222 -7.72 -9.88 3.34
N THR A 223 -8.81 -10.34 3.96
CA THR A 223 -8.80 -10.88 5.32
C THR A 223 -7.92 -12.11 5.48
N TYR A 224 -7.80 -12.96 4.44
CA TYR A 224 -6.91 -14.12 4.47
C TYR A 224 -5.43 -13.68 4.51
N LEU A 225 -5.12 -12.59 3.81
CA LEU A 225 -3.79 -12.01 3.83
C LEU A 225 -3.48 -11.38 5.20
N VAL A 226 -4.46 -10.71 5.83
CA VAL A 226 -4.32 -10.20 7.22
C VAL A 226 -4.00 -11.33 8.18
N ASP A 227 -4.73 -12.44 8.12
CA ASP A 227 -4.50 -13.60 8.99
C ASP A 227 -3.11 -14.22 8.78
N GLU A 228 -2.58 -14.17 7.56
CA GLU A 228 -1.21 -14.62 7.27
C GLU A 228 -0.16 -13.65 7.86
N TRP A 229 -0.38 -12.34 7.77
CA TRP A 229 0.50 -11.35 8.38
C TRP A 229 0.54 -11.43 9.91
N VAL A 230 -0.56 -11.77 10.56
CA VAL A 230 -0.60 -12.07 12.00
C VAL A 230 0.39 -13.18 12.35
N LYS A 231 0.38 -14.29 11.60
CA LYS A 231 1.32 -15.40 11.80
C LYS A 231 2.78 -15.01 11.51
N LEU A 232 3.00 -14.18 10.50
CA LEU A 232 4.35 -13.81 10.06
C LEU A 232 5.04 -12.81 10.99
N SER A 233 4.29 -11.86 11.53
CA SER A 233 4.82 -10.71 12.29
C SER A 233 4.69 -10.85 13.81
N GLY A 234 3.81 -11.75 14.27
CA GLY A 234 3.42 -11.84 15.68
C GLY A 234 2.70 -10.60 16.21
N LEU A 235 2.17 -9.75 15.32
CA LEU A 235 1.30 -8.63 15.66
C LEU A 235 -0.15 -9.11 15.77
N SER A 236 -0.97 -8.39 16.52
CA SER A 236 -2.42 -8.65 16.53
C SER A 236 -3.05 -8.34 15.17
N LYS A 237 -4.26 -8.84 14.94
CA LYS A 237 -5.01 -8.51 13.73
C LYS A 237 -5.25 -7.00 13.65
N GLU A 238 -5.63 -6.39 14.76
CA GLU A 238 -5.88 -4.96 14.91
C GLU A 238 -4.64 -4.14 14.57
N ASP A 239 -3.45 -4.60 14.98
CA ASP A 239 -2.18 -3.96 14.63
C ASP A 239 -1.93 -4.00 13.11
N ILE A 240 -2.09 -5.15 12.47
CA ILE A 240 -1.91 -5.29 11.02
C ILE A 240 -2.86 -4.37 10.27
N GLU A 241 -4.15 -4.43 10.59
CA GLU A 241 -5.19 -3.62 9.95
C GLU A 241 -4.89 -2.12 10.10
N ARG A 242 -4.54 -1.68 11.30
CA ARG A 242 -4.29 -0.27 11.62
C ARG A 242 -3.00 0.24 10.98
N ILE A 243 -1.90 -0.52 11.03
CA ILE A 243 -0.62 -0.13 10.40
C ILE A 243 -0.80 0.00 8.88
N THR A 244 -1.30 -1.05 8.23
CA THR A 244 -1.39 -1.10 6.77
C THR A 244 -2.41 -0.11 6.22
N THR A 245 -3.52 0.13 6.93
CA THR A 245 -4.48 1.19 6.58
C THR A 245 -3.85 2.57 6.69
N HIS A 246 -3.06 2.83 7.73
CA HIS A 246 -2.34 4.11 7.87
C HIS A 246 -1.35 4.30 6.73
N ASN A 247 -0.52 3.29 6.43
CA ASN A 247 0.44 3.32 5.33
C ASN A 247 -0.22 3.64 3.98
N ALA A 248 -1.33 2.95 3.67
CA ALA A 248 -2.09 3.17 2.43
C ALA A 248 -2.69 4.58 2.37
N ASN A 249 -3.24 5.07 3.48
CA ASN A 249 -3.78 6.43 3.56
C ASN A 249 -2.67 7.49 3.41
N GLU A 250 -1.49 7.24 3.99
CA GLU A 250 -0.35 8.14 3.87
C GLU A 250 0.18 8.22 2.44
N LEU A 251 0.28 7.08 1.74
CA LEU A 251 0.77 7.05 0.36
C LEU A 251 -0.24 7.68 -0.60
N PHE A 252 -1.50 7.25 -0.55
CA PHE A 252 -2.51 7.58 -1.56
C PHE A 252 -3.46 8.72 -1.18
N LYS A 253 -3.30 9.30 0.02
CA LYS A 253 -4.12 10.43 0.52
C LYS A 253 -5.63 10.18 0.41
N LEU A 254 -6.08 9.02 0.89
CA LEU A 254 -7.45 8.49 0.71
C LEU A 254 -8.51 9.19 1.59
N ASN A 255 -8.18 10.33 2.19
CA ASN A 255 -9.04 11.13 3.06
C ASN A 255 -9.74 10.31 4.16
N LEU A 256 -9.09 9.27 4.67
CA LEU A 256 -9.54 8.64 5.91
C LEU A 256 -9.21 9.57 7.08
N LYS A 257 -10.13 9.69 8.04
CA LYS A 257 -9.90 10.49 9.24
C LYS A 257 -8.59 10.05 9.90
N GLU A 258 -7.71 11.00 10.14
CA GLU A 258 -6.48 10.75 10.88
C GLU A 258 -6.80 10.20 12.28
N GLN A 259 -5.90 9.36 12.78
CA GLN A 259 -6.02 8.88 14.15
C GLN A 259 -5.79 10.06 15.10
N ASN A 260 -6.76 10.29 15.99
CA ASN A 260 -6.57 11.20 17.12
C ASN A 260 -5.33 10.78 17.92
N SER A 261 -4.59 11.74 18.44
CA SER A 261 -3.48 11.49 19.34
C SER A 261 -3.94 10.67 20.54
N LYS A 262 -3.15 9.66 20.95
CA LYS A 262 -3.47 8.84 22.11
C LYS A 262 -2.40 8.96 23.19
N ILE A 263 -2.86 9.08 24.44
CA ILE A 263 -2.00 9.02 25.63
C ILE A 263 -1.53 7.59 25.87
N ALA A 264 -2.43 6.61 25.71
CA ALA A 264 -2.13 5.20 25.85
C ALA A 264 -2.48 4.45 24.56
N TYR A 265 -1.57 3.60 24.10
CA TYR A 265 -1.78 2.78 22.92
C TYR A 265 -1.21 1.37 23.12
N GLU A 266 -1.91 0.39 22.56
CA GLU A 266 -1.55 -1.02 22.65
C GLU A 266 -0.82 -1.42 21.36
N ILE A 267 0.26 -2.18 21.52
CA ILE A 267 0.94 -2.89 20.45
C ILE A 267 1.18 -4.30 21.00
N ARG A 268 0.62 -5.31 20.34
CA ARG A 268 0.56 -6.69 20.85
C ARG A 268 -0.08 -6.76 22.24
N ASP A 269 0.68 -7.18 23.26
CA ASP A 269 0.30 -7.33 24.66
C ASP A 269 0.99 -6.29 25.57
N SER A 270 1.60 -5.27 24.98
CA SER A 270 2.31 -4.18 25.67
C SER A 270 1.52 -2.87 25.60
N LEU A 271 1.44 -2.17 26.74
CA LEU A 271 0.88 -0.82 26.80
C LEU A 271 1.98 0.22 26.65
N TYR A 272 1.81 1.14 25.71
CA TYR A 272 2.71 2.26 25.52
C TYR A 272 2.04 3.56 25.98
N LEU A 273 2.73 4.32 26.81
CA LEU A 273 2.24 5.58 27.37
C LEU A 273 3.03 6.74 26.82
N ASN A 274 2.38 7.57 26.00
CA ASN A 274 2.92 8.83 25.52
C ASN A 274 2.72 9.93 26.56
N ILE A 275 3.78 10.33 27.24
CA ILE A 275 3.69 11.22 28.41
C ILE A 275 4.24 12.63 28.18
N THR A 276 5.01 12.87 27.11
CA THR A 276 5.55 14.19 26.80
C THR A 276 5.79 14.37 25.30
N ASN A 277 5.71 15.61 24.80
CA ASN A 277 6.21 15.98 23.48
C ASN A 277 7.62 16.59 23.52
N GLU A 278 8.15 16.86 24.71
CA GLU A 278 9.34 17.69 24.93
C GLU A 278 10.58 16.85 25.29
N CYS A 279 10.61 15.59 24.90
CA CYS A 279 11.77 14.76 25.19
C CYS A 279 13.04 15.31 24.54
N THR A 280 14.01 15.61 25.39
CA THR A 280 15.31 16.15 25.00
C THR A 280 16.31 15.07 24.60
N ASN A 281 15.93 13.79 24.65
CA ASN A 281 16.82 12.69 24.32
C ASN A 281 17.01 12.55 22.80
N ASN A 282 18.26 12.45 22.36
CA ASN A 282 18.61 12.19 20.97
C ASN A 282 18.92 10.70 20.75
N CYS A 283 17.90 9.85 20.83
CA CYS A 283 18.09 8.40 20.67
C CYS A 283 18.20 8.03 19.19
N SER A 284 19.15 7.15 18.85
CA SER A 284 19.33 6.63 17.48
C SER A 284 18.12 5.84 16.95
N PHE A 285 17.26 5.36 17.85
CA PHE A 285 16.04 4.63 17.54
C PHE A 285 14.76 5.47 17.67
N CYS A 286 14.85 6.74 18.09
CA CYS A 286 13.66 7.57 18.26
C CYS A 286 13.13 7.99 16.89
N ILE A 287 11.90 7.56 16.61
CA ILE A 287 11.25 7.89 15.34
C ILE A 287 10.65 9.30 15.33
N ARG A 288 10.50 9.96 16.49
CA ARG A 288 9.76 11.23 16.63
C ARG A 288 10.40 12.40 15.89
N ALA A 289 11.72 12.34 15.67
CA ALA A 289 12.42 13.31 14.83
C ALA A 289 12.08 13.16 13.34
N GLN A 290 11.55 12.01 12.92
CA GLN A 290 11.26 11.67 11.53
C GLN A 290 9.74 11.64 11.25
N THR A 291 8.94 11.17 12.20
CA THR A 291 7.49 11.04 12.06
C THR A 291 6.79 11.09 13.41
N ALA A 292 5.54 11.58 13.43
CA ALA A 292 4.67 11.50 14.58
C ALA A 292 4.04 10.10 14.76
N PHE A 293 4.20 9.18 13.81
CA PHE A 293 3.49 7.91 13.81
C PHE A 293 4.39 6.72 14.14
N LEU A 294 4.05 5.95 15.18
CA LEU A 294 4.68 4.67 15.49
C LEU A 294 3.68 3.54 15.24
N LYS A 295 4.05 2.61 14.37
CA LYS A 295 3.17 1.49 14.01
C LYS A 295 1.76 2.01 13.76
N GLY A 296 1.53 3.10 13.02
CA GLY A 296 0.18 3.66 12.74
C GLY A 296 -0.57 4.34 13.91
N HIS A 297 0.02 4.47 15.10
CA HIS A 297 -0.51 5.31 16.19
C HIS A 297 0.07 6.72 16.10
N ASN A 298 -0.76 7.76 16.25
CA ASN A 298 -0.32 9.16 16.30
C ASN A 298 0.21 9.52 17.69
N LEU A 299 1.52 9.78 17.78
CA LEU A 299 2.26 10.11 18.99
C LEU A 299 2.40 11.62 19.24
N LYS A 300 1.80 12.48 18.41
CA LYS A 300 1.85 13.92 18.65
C LYS A 300 0.68 14.33 19.53
N LEU A 301 0.93 14.59 20.81
CA LEU A 301 -0.10 15.11 21.72
C LEU A 301 -0.34 16.60 21.46
N ASP A 302 -1.51 17.11 21.80
CA ASP A 302 -1.77 18.56 21.75
C ASP A 302 -1.10 19.30 22.92
N ARG A 303 -0.99 18.62 24.07
CA ARG A 303 -0.30 19.07 25.29
C ARG A 303 0.19 17.87 26.10
N GLU A 304 1.01 18.13 27.10
CA GLU A 304 1.34 17.10 28.08
C GLU A 304 0.08 16.65 28.85
N PRO A 305 -0.12 15.33 29.01
CA PRO A 305 -1.25 14.80 29.76
C PRO A 305 -0.98 14.90 31.26
N THR A 306 -2.03 15.15 32.02
CA THR A 306 -1.98 15.10 33.48
C THR A 306 -1.85 13.65 33.96
N ALA A 307 -1.40 13.46 35.21
CA ALA A 307 -1.33 12.13 35.82
C ALA A 307 -2.70 11.42 35.83
N GLU A 308 -3.78 12.16 36.05
CA GLU A 308 -5.15 11.63 36.01
C GLU A 308 -5.54 11.15 34.61
N GLU A 309 -5.22 11.92 33.57
CA GLU A 309 -5.47 11.53 32.17
C GLU A 309 -4.68 10.28 31.78
N ILE A 310 -3.44 10.16 32.24
CA ILE A 310 -2.62 8.95 32.02
C ILE A 310 -3.26 7.74 32.70
N LEU A 311 -3.62 7.85 33.99
CA LEU A 311 -4.26 6.75 34.74
C LEU A 311 -5.58 6.31 34.10
N ASN A 312 -6.40 7.27 33.66
CA ASN A 312 -7.64 6.98 32.95
C ASN A 312 -7.38 6.30 31.60
N ALA A 313 -6.34 6.69 30.88
CA ALA A 313 -5.98 6.09 29.60
C ALA A 313 -5.43 4.66 29.73
N ILE A 314 -4.78 4.32 30.85
CA ILE A 314 -4.29 2.96 31.14
C ILE A 314 -5.45 1.97 31.32
N GLY A 315 -6.48 2.37 32.08
CA GLY A 315 -7.54 1.46 32.50
C GLY A 315 -7.03 0.39 33.47
N ASP A 316 -7.20 -0.90 33.15
CA ASP A 316 -6.68 -2.00 33.96
C ASP A 316 -5.25 -2.40 33.50
N PRO A 317 -4.20 -2.06 34.26
CA PRO A 317 -2.82 -2.35 33.87
C PRO A 317 -2.48 -3.84 33.88
N ASN A 318 -3.23 -4.69 34.60
CA ASN A 318 -2.93 -6.12 34.71
C ASN A 318 -3.19 -6.89 33.41
N ARG A 319 -3.84 -6.25 32.44
CA ARG A 319 -4.10 -6.82 31.11
C ARG A 319 -2.87 -6.86 30.22
N TYR A 320 -1.84 -6.08 30.55
CA TYR A 320 -0.65 -5.92 29.73
C TYR A 320 0.53 -6.65 30.34
N ARG A 321 1.35 -7.24 29.48
CA ARG A 321 2.58 -7.92 29.88
C ARG A 321 3.64 -6.94 30.38
N GLU A 322 3.69 -5.76 29.78
CA GLU A 322 4.60 -4.68 30.13
C GLU A 322 3.97 -3.31 29.85
N ILE A 323 4.52 -2.30 30.51
CA ILE A 323 4.16 -0.90 30.29
C ILE A 323 5.43 -0.15 29.85
N VAL A 324 5.39 0.48 28.69
CA VAL A 324 6.49 1.20 28.07
C VAL A 324 6.19 2.70 28.11
N PHE A 325 7.01 3.45 28.82
CA PHE A 325 6.91 4.91 28.83
C PHE A 325 7.60 5.47 27.58
N CYS A 326 6.81 6.15 26.76
CA CYS A 326 7.24 6.85 25.56
C CYS A 326 7.10 8.35 25.80
N GLY A 327 8.16 9.06 25.47
CA GLY A 327 8.34 10.45 25.86
C GLY A 327 9.73 10.77 25.43
#